data_AF-A0A2S9V7V3-F1
#
_entry.id   AF-A0A2S9V7V3-F1
#
_cell.length_a   1.000
_cell.length_b   1.000
_cell.length_c   1.000
_cell.angle_alpha   90.00
_cell.angle_beta   90.00
_cell.angle_gamma   90.00
#
_symmetry.space_group_name_H-M   'P 1'
#
loop_
_entity.id
_entity.type
_entity.pdbx_description
1 polymer ?
#
loop_
_entity_poly.entity_id
_entity_poly.type
_entity_poly.pdbx_seq_one_letter_code
_entity_poly.pdbx_strand_id
1 'polypeptide(L)' 'MSQQLTFADSEFSSKRRQTRKEIFLSRMDKLLPWPQLLEVIEPFYPKAGNG' A
#
# COMPACT_ATOMS: atom_id res chain seq x y z
N MET A 1 23.82 -1.39 6.20
CA MET A 1 24.48 -1.40 4.88
C MET A 1 23.61 -0.62 3.92
N SER A 2 24.12 0.45 3.33
CA SER A 2 23.39 1.25 2.33
C SER A 2 23.20 0.42 1.06
N GLN A 3 21.95 0.19 0.66
CA GLN A 3 21.61 -0.44 -0.63
C GLN A 3 22.12 0.49 -1.74
N GLN A 4 23.26 0.15 -2.35
CA GLN A 4 23.78 0.90 -3.50
C GLN A 4 22.97 0.53 -4.72
N LEU A 5 22.14 1.47 -5.18
CA LEU A 5 21.36 1.30 -6.40
C LEU A 5 22.30 1.21 -7.60
N THR A 6 22.20 0.14 -8.36
CA THR A 6 22.97 -0.02 -9.59
C THR A 6 22.35 0.83 -10.71
N PHE A 7 23.12 1.11 -11.77
CA PHE A 7 22.59 1.81 -12.95
C PHE A 7 21.39 1.08 -13.58
N ALA A 8 21.35 -0.26 -13.50
CA ALA A 8 20.19 -1.03 -13.91
C ALA A 8 18.98 -0.74 -13.01
N ASP A 9 19.15 -0.72 -11.68
CA ASP A 9 18.04 -0.48 -10.75
C ASP A 9 17.42 0.92 -10.93
N SER A 10 18.24 1.95 -11.14
CA SER A 10 17.75 3.32 -11.35
C SER A 10 16.97 3.45 -12.66
N GLU A 11 17.45 2.85 -13.75
CA GLU A 11 16.77 2.89 -15.06
C GLU A 11 15.44 2.12 -15.07
N PHE A 12 15.37 0.98 -14.37
CA PHE A 12 14.17 0.15 -14.31
C PHE A 12 13.15 0.63 -13.27
N SER A 13 13.56 1.38 -12.26
CA SER A 13 12.65 1.90 -11.22
C SER A 13 11.51 2.75 -11.78
N SER A 14 11.79 3.57 -12.80
CA SER A 14 10.82 4.47 -13.45
C SER A 14 9.99 3.80 -14.56
N LYS A 15 10.52 2.70 -15.13
CA LYS A 15 9.90 1.96 -16.24
C LYS A 15 9.21 0.67 -15.79
N ARG A 16 9.11 0.44 -14.48
CA ARG A 16 8.49 -0.75 -13.94
C ARG A 16 7.03 -0.82 -14.37
N ARG A 17 6.68 -1.88 -15.10
CA ARG A 17 5.31 -2.15 -15.48
C ARG A 17 4.47 -2.30 -14.21
N GLN A 18 3.45 -1.46 -14.06
CA GLN A 18 2.50 -1.61 -12.97
C GLN A 18 1.77 -2.95 -13.12
N THR A 19 1.74 -3.71 -12.03
CA THR A 19 1.00 -4.96 -12.00
C THR A 19 -0.50 -4.67 -11.97
N ARG A 20 -1.32 -5.63 -12.41
CA ARG A 20 -2.79 -5.51 -12.33
C ARG A 20 -3.27 -5.21 -10.90
N LYS A 21 -2.59 -5.76 -9.88
CA LYS A 21 -2.86 -5.53 -8.46
C LYS A 21 -2.60 -4.07 -8.07
N GLU A 22 -1.46 -3.51 -8.47
CA GLU A 22 -1.12 -2.11 -8.18
C GLU A 22 -2.10 -1.13 -8.83
N ILE A 23 -2.48 -1.37 -10.09
CA ILE A 23 -3.49 -0.55 -10.78
C ILE A 23 -4.84 -0.61 -10.04
N PHE A 24 -5.25 -1.80 -9.61
CA PHE A 24 -6.48 -1.98 -8.85
C PHE A 24 -6.45 -1.23 -7.52
N LEU A 25 -5.40 -1.43 -6.72
CA LEU A 25 -5.25 -0.77 -5.42
C LEU A 25 -5.19 0.75 -5.57
N SER A 26 -4.43 1.26 -6.55
CA SER A 26 -4.36 2.70 -6.82
C SER A 26 -5.72 3.32 -7.18
N ARG A 27 -6.59 2.57 -7.86
CA ARG A 27 -7.96 3.02 -8.12
C ARG A 27 -8.81 2.97 -6.86
N MET A 28 -8.69 1.91 -6.06
CA MET A 28 -9.42 1.77 -4.80
C MET A 28 -9.06 2.87 -3.81
N ASP A 29 -7.78 3.24 -3.70
CA ASP A 29 -7.30 4.32 -2.82
C ASP A 29 -7.89 5.68 -3.15
N LYS A 30 -8.23 5.93 -4.43
CA LYS A 30 -8.89 7.17 -4.86
C LYS A 30 -10.40 7.15 -4.65
N LEU A 31 -11.02 5.97 -4.71
CA LEU A 31 -12.46 5.82 -4.64
C LEU A 31 -12.97 5.64 -3.21
N LEU A 32 -12.14 5.06 -2.33
CA LEU A 32 -12.54 4.72 -0.98
C LEU A 32 -12.00 5.73 0.03
N PRO A 33 -12.85 6.24 0.93
CA PRO A 33 -12.39 7.05 2.04
C PRO A 33 -11.82 6.16 3.15
N TRP A 34 -10.65 5.58 2.92
CA TRP A 34 -10.00 4.67 3.86
C TRP A 34 -9.94 5.17 5.31
N PRO A 35 -9.60 6.45 5.59
CA PRO A 35 -9.52 6.92 6.98
C PRO A 35 -10.87 6.83 7.71
N GLN A 36 -11.97 7.18 7.03
CA GLN A 36 -13.31 7.19 7.60
C GLN A 36 -13.82 5.76 7.84
N LEU A 37 -13.51 4.85 6.91
CA LEU A 37 -13.85 3.44 7.06
C LEU A 37 -13.07 2.81 8.22
N LEU A 38 -11.78 3.14 8.36
CA LEU A 38 -10.94 2.66 9.45
C LEU A 38 -11.48 3.12 10.81
N GLU A 39 -11.86 4.39 10.93
CA GLU A 39 -12.44 4.95 12.16
C GLU A 39 -13.74 4.22 12.59
N VAL A 40 -14.59 3.85 11.62
CA VAL A 40 -15.84 3.12 11.90
C VAL A 40 -15.57 1.70 12.39
N ILE A 41 -14.55 1.01 11.86
CA ILE A 41 -14.26 -0.39 12.21
C ILE A 41 -13.34 -0.53 13.43
N GLU A 42 -12.53 0.49 13.73
CA GLU A 42 -11.53 0.46 14.81
C GLU A 42 -12.08 0.02 16.18
N PRO A 43 -13.28 0.47 16.62
CA PRO A 43 -13.85 0.05 17.90
C PRO A 43 -14.17 -1.45 17.97
N PHE A 44 -14.43 -2.09 16.83
CA PHE A 44 -14.85 -3.48 16.74
C PHE A 44 -13.71 -4.45 16.41
N TYR A 45 -12.52 -3.92 16.08
CA TYR A 45 -11.39 -4.75 15.73
C TYR A 45 -10.84 -5.48 16.96
N PRO A 46 -10.61 -6.81 16.89
CA PRO A 46 -10.06 -7.55 18.02
C PRO A 46 -8.67 -7.02 18.37
N LYS A 47 -8.52 -6.51 19.59
CA LYS A 47 -7.25 -6.09 20.17
C LYS A 47 -6.72 -7.22 21.06
N ALA A 48 -5.40 -7.42 21.06
CA ALA A 48 -4.78 -8.38 21.97
C ALA A 48 -5.15 -8.01 23.41
N GLY A 49 -5.76 -8.96 24.14
CA GLY A 49 -6.28 -8.75 25.50
C GLY A 49 -7.81 -8.65 25.64
N ASN A 50 -8.57 -8.67 24.53
CA ASN A 50 -10.04 -8.73 24.53
C ASN A 50 -10.61 -10.16 24.44
N GLY A 51 -9.86 -11.16 24.95
CA GLY A 51 -10.25 -12.58 24.97
C GLY A 51 -9.82 -13.25 26.26
#